data_AF-A0A0W0VUF7-F1
#
_entry.id   AF-A0A0W0VUF7-F1
#
_cell.length_a   1.000
_cell.length_b   1.000
_cell.length_c   1.000
_cell.angle_alpha   90.00
_cell.angle_beta   90.00
_cell.angle_gamma   90.00
#
_symmetry.space_group_name_H-M   'P 1'
#
loop_
_entity.id
_entity.type
_entity.pdbx_description
1 polymer ?
#
loop_
_entity_poly.entity_id
_entity_poly.type
_entity_poly.pdbx_seq_one_letter_code
_entity_poly.pdbx_strand_id
1 'polypeptide(L)'
;MLRFFTSSFNRQNLALASVQALNLAAMGAAAYSMISNPETAGEFSLDFLAHLISFRALAPNSTESMELGGLFLNTARLGAIYMGFVNSGCSDVPSAALAGDALFHGVNMMSSLLHTGGKKSEERQHTQTQATVH
;
A
#
# COMPACT_ATOMS: atom_id res chain seq x y z
N MET A 1 -3.70 -8.41 22.77
CA MET A 1 -3.10 -8.30 21.43
C MET A 1 -4.10 -8.01 20.30
N LEU A 2 -5.29 -8.62 20.26
CA LEU A 2 -6.31 -8.38 19.21
C LEU A 2 -6.72 -6.90 19.02
N ARG A 3 -6.73 -6.09 20.08
CA ARG A 3 -7.09 -4.65 20.00
C ARG A 3 -6.16 -3.82 19.11
N PHE A 4 -4.85 -4.08 19.11
CA PHE A 4 -3.87 -3.33 18.32
C PHE A 4 -4.02 -3.57 16.81
N PHE A 5 -4.31 -4.82 16.42
CA PHE A 5 -4.60 -5.14 15.02
C PHE A 5 -5.88 -4.46 14.58
N THR A 6 -6.94 -4.55 15.39
CA THR A 6 -8.23 -4.00 15.01
C THR A 6 -8.30 -2.47 14.94
N SER A 7 -7.45 -1.74 15.68
CA SER A 7 -7.42 -0.27 15.62
C SER A 7 -6.63 0.26 14.42
N SER A 8 -5.85 -0.59 13.75
CA SER A 8 -5.04 -0.21 12.59
C SER A 8 -5.84 -0.29 11.27
N PHE A 9 -6.97 -1.01 11.28
CA PHE A 9 -7.87 -1.10 10.14
C PHE A 9 -8.80 0.11 10.04
N ASN A 10 -9.11 0.51 8.81
CA ASN A 10 -10.03 1.58 8.48
C ASN A 10 -11.48 1.12 8.65
N ARG A 11 -11.92 1.07 9.91
CA ARG A 11 -13.27 0.64 10.29
C ARG A 11 -14.39 1.56 9.77
N GLN A 12 -14.05 2.75 9.31
CA GLN A 12 -14.99 3.73 8.76
C GLN A 12 -15.25 3.49 7.27
N ASN A 13 -14.32 2.86 6.55
CA ASN A 13 -14.44 2.56 5.13
C ASN A 13 -14.08 1.09 4.84
N LEU A 14 -15.10 0.26 4.58
CA LEU A 14 -14.96 -1.17 4.33
C LEU A 14 -14.07 -1.47 3.12
N ALA A 15 -14.11 -0.64 2.07
CA ALA A 15 -13.27 -0.84 0.89
C ALA A 15 -11.79 -0.66 1.26
N LEU A 16 -11.45 0.41 1.99
CA LEU A 16 -10.08 0.65 2.45
C LEU A 16 -9.62 -0.41 3.46
N ALA A 17 -10.50 -0.87 4.35
CA ALA A 17 -10.20 -1.99 5.25
C ALA A 17 -9.91 -3.29 4.49
N SER A 18 -10.63 -3.55 3.39
CA SER A 18 -10.40 -4.72 2.54
C SER A 18 -9.04 -4.64 1.85
N VAL A 19 -8.68 -3.46 1.32
CA VAL A 19 -7.35 -3.24 0.72
C VAL A 19 -6.25 -3.38 1.78
N GLN A 20 -6.46 -2.92 3.02
CA GLN A 20 -5.53 -3.17 4.12
C GLN A 20 -5.38 -4.67 4.43
N ALA A 21 -6.46 -5.45 4.40
CA ALA A 21 -6.39 -6.88 4.64
C ALA A 21 -5.58 -7.59 3.55
N LEU A 22 -5.77 -7.19 2.29
CA LEU A 22 -4.98 -7.68 1.16
C LEU A 22 -3.51 -7.30 1.31
N ASN A 23 -3.19 -6.07 1.76
CA ASN A 23 -1.80 -5.65 1.98
C ASN A 23 -1.13 -6.48 3.08
N LEU A 24 -1.87 -6.77 4.15
CA LEU A 24 -1.36 -7.63 5.21
C LEU A 24 -1.08 -9.06 4.70
N ALA A 25 -1.96 -9.61 3.87
CA ALA A 25 -1.77 -10.91 3.25
C ALA A 25 -0.57 -10.94 2.30
N ALA A 26 -0.43 -9.95 1.42
CA ALA A 26 0.69 -9.86 0.48
C ALA A 26 2.02 -9.57 1.18
N MET A 27 2.03 -8.75 2.23
CA MET A 27 3.20 -8.59 3.10
C MET A 27 3.63 -9.95 3.70
N GLY A 28 2.66 -10.77 4.14
CA GLY A 28 2.94 -12.12 4.61
C GLY A 28 3.50 -13.04 3.53
N ALA A 29 2.95 -12.97 2.31
CA ALA A 29 3.44 -13.73 1.16
C ALA A 29 4.86 -13.31 0.76
N ALA A 30 5.16 -12.02 0.68
CA ALA A 30 6.50 -11.50 0.41
C ALA A 30 7.50 -11.95 1.49
N ALA A 31 7.13 -11.86 2.77
CA ALA A 31 7.95 -12.36 3.88
C ALA A 31 8.24 -13.85 3.77
N TYR A 32 7.22 -14.65 3.42
CA TYR A 32 7.38 -16.08 3.19
C TYR A 32 8.32 -16.37 2.01
N SER A 33 8.19 -15.65 0.89
CA SER A 33 9.09 -15.78 -0.26
C SER A 33 10.54 -15.45 0.09
N MET A 34 10.78 -14.37 0.85
CA MET A 34 12.13 -14.02 1.31
C MET A 34 12.77 -15.12 2.17
N ILE A 35 11.97 -15.81 3.01
CA ILE A 35 12.47 -16.87 3.91
C ILE A 35 12.65 -18.19 3.15
N SER A 36 11.73 -18.52 2.25
CA SER A 36 11.70 -19.80 1.55
C SER A 36 12.61 -19.84 0.31
N ASN A 37 12.85 -18.68 -0.32
CA ASN A 37 13.80 -18.53 -1.41
C ASN A 37 14.64 -17.25 -1.24
N PRO A 38 15.77 -17.32 -0.50
CA PRO A 38 16.62 -16.17 -0.22
C PRO A 38 17.18 -15.47 -1.47
N GLU A 39 17.30 -16.16 -2.60
CA GLU A 39 17.79 -15.58 -3.86
C GLU A 39 16.85 -14.49 -4.37
N THR A 40 15.54 -14.64 -4.11
CA THR A 40 14.51 -13.65 -4.47
C THR A 40 14.32 -12.55 -3.42
N ALA A 41 15.07 -12.57 -2.32
CA ALA A 41 14.83 -11.67 -1.19
C ALA A 41 14.99 -10.19 -1.55
N GLY A 42 15.90 -9.88 -2.48
CA GLY A 42 16.05 -8.52 -3.01
C GLY A 42 14.78 -8.02 -3.67
N GLU A 43 14.14 -8.84 -4.50
CA GLU A 43 12.90 -8.49 -5.21
C GLU A 43 11.71 -8.34 -4.26
N PHE A 44 11.59 -9.22 -3.26
CA PHE A 44 10.47 -9.23 -2.31
C PHE A 44 10.64 -8.26 -1.12
N SER A 45 11.84 -7.74 -0.87
CA SER A 45 12.06 -6.77 0.23
C SER A 45 11.39 -5.42 -0.05
N LEU A 46 11.49 -4.91 -1.28
CA LEU A 46 10.77 -3.71 -1.70
C LEU A 46 9.26 -3.92 -1.70
N ASP A 47 8.82 -5.11 -2.14
CA ASP A 47 7.43 -5.51 -2.15
C ASP A 47 6.82 -5.54 -0.73
N PHE A 48 7.52 -6.21 0.21
CA PHE A 48 7.17 -6.23 1.63
C PHE A 48 7.03 -4.81 2.20
N LEU A 49 8.00 -3.93 1.94
CA LEU A 49 7.98 -2.55 2.43
C LEU A 49 6.81 -1.76 1.82
N ALA A 50 6.57 -1.90 0.52
CA ALA A 50 5.46 -1.24 -0.15
C ALA A 50 4.11 -1.67 0.47
N HIS A 51 3.90 -2.95 0.71
CA HIS A 51 2.68 -3.45 1.36
C HIS A 51 2.54 -3.01 2.83
N LEU A 52 3.63 -3.02 3.59
CA LEU A 52 3.62 -2.55 4.98
C LEU A 52 3.24 -1.06 5.08
N ILE A 53 3.85 -0.22 4.24
CA ILE A 53 3.57 1.21 4.25
C ILE A 53 2.18 1.50 3.68
N SER A 54 1.73 0.80 2.63
CA SER A 54 0.35 0.87 2.14
C SER A 54 -0.68 0.53 3.22
N PHE A 55 -0.44 -0.55 3.98
CA PHE A 55 -1.30 -0.92 5.11
C PHE A 55 -1.43 0.23 6.12
N ARG A 56 -0.32 0.90 6.44
CA ARG A 56 -0.31 2.04 7.36
C ARG A 56 -0.89 3.31 6.75
N ALA A 57 -0.66 3.57 5.47
CA ALA A 57 -1.14 4.75 4.75
C ALA A 57 -2.66 4.78 4.62
N LEU A 58 -3.31 3.61 4.56
CA LEU A 58 -4.77 3.50 4.47
C LEU A 58 -5.47 3.53 5.84
N ALA A 59 -4.72 3.56 6.94
CA ALA A 59 -5.29 3.68 8.27
C ALA A 59 -5.98 5.04 8.44
N PRO A 60 -7.03 5.13 9.27
CA PRO A 60 -7.79 6.37 9.44
C PRO A 60 -6.93 7.50 10.05
N ASN A 61 -5.91 7.15 10.82
CA ASN A 61 -4.97 8.06 11.47
C ASN A 61 -3.60 8.15 10.77
N SER A 62 -3.53 7.80 9.47
CA SER A 62 -2.28 7.94 8.71
C SER A 62 -1.87 9.40 8.52
N THR A 63 -0.56 9.64 8.50
CA THR A 63 0.04 10.96 8.23
C THR A 63 0.26 11.15 6.73
N GLU A 64 0.30 12.40 6.26
CA GLU A 64 0.60 12.71 4.85
C GLU A 64 1.94 12.10 4.39
N SER A 65 2.94 12.07 5.27
CA SER A 65 4.25 11.44 4.98
C SER A 65 4.13 9.93 4.75
N MET A 66 3.24 9.23 5.47
CA MET A 66 2.98 7.81 5.27
C MET A 66 2.24 7.56 3.96
N GLU A 67 1.29 8.42 3.62
CA GLU A 67 0.54 8.37 2.35
C GLU A 67 1.47 8.60 1.14
N LEU A 68 2.31 9.64 1.19
CA LEU A 68 3.31 9.93 0.16
C LEU A 68 4.38 8.83 0.07
N GLY A 69 4.87 8.33 1.21
CA GLY A 69 5.81 7.22 1.26
C GLY A 69 5.21 5.94 0.64
N GLY A 70 3.94 5.66 0.92
CA GLY A 70 3.20 4.57 0.29
C GLY A 70 3.13 4.76 -1.22
N LEU A 71 2.71 5.93 -1.70
CA LEU A 71 2.64 6.21 -3.13
C LEU A 71 4.01 6.04 -3.82
N PHE A 72 5.08 6.56 -3.20
CA PHE A 72 6.44 6.44 -3.69
C PHE A 72 6.88 4.98 -3.79
N LEU A 73 6.70 4.18 -2.73
CA LEU A 73 7.12 2.78 -2.71
C LEU A 73 6.35 1.92 -3.72
N ASN A 74 5.03 2.12 -3.85
CA ASN A 74 4.24 1.41 -4.87
C ASN A 74 4.70 1.80 -6.29
N THR A 75 5.04 3.08 -6.52
CA THR A 75 5.59 3.54 -7.81
C THR A 75 6.96 2.92 -8.09
N ALA A 76 7.85 2.91 -7.11
CA ALA A 76 9.17 2.30 -7.22
C ALA A 76 9.07 0.78 -7.51
N ARG A 77 8.12 0.10 -6.85
CA ARG A 77 7.88 -1.33 -7.07
C ARG A 77 7.30 -1.61 -8.45
N LEU A 78 6.37 -0.79 -8.96
CA LEU A 78 5.92 -0.86 -10.36
C LEU A 78 7.07 -0.68 -11.36
N GLY A 79 8.00 0.24 -11.07
CA GLY A 79 9.22 0.41 -11.86
C GLY A 79 10.09 -0.84 -11.85
N ALA A 80 10.29 -1.46 -10.69
CA ALA A 80 11.04 -2.72 -10.57
C ALA A 80 10.36 -3.87 -11.34
N ILE A 81 9.03 -3.98 -11.26
CA ILE A 81 8.26 -4.98 -12.01
C ILE A 81 8.39 -4.75 -13.52
N TYR A 82 8.26 -3.51 -13.99
CA TYR A 82 8.47 -3.16 -15.39
C TYR A 82 9.87 -3.58 -15.88
N MET A 83 10.90 -3.32 -15.08
CA MET A 83 12.27 -3.75 -15.39
C MET A 83 12.40 -5.28 -15.44
N GLY A 84 11.71 -6.01 -14.56
CA GLY A 84 11.64 -7.47 -14.59
C GLY A 84 10.96 -8.03 -15.85
N PHE A 85 9.92 -7.34 -16.36
CA PHE A 85 9.26 -7.71 -17.61
C PHE A 85 10.11 -7.46 -18.85
N VAL A 86 10.79 -6.30 -18.91
CA VAL A 86 11.54 -5.88 -20.11
C VAL A 86 12.91 -6.56 -20.19
N ASN A 87 13.51 -6.90 -19.06
CA ASN A 87 14.79 -7.61 -19.00
C ASN A 87 14.57 -9.08 -18.63
N SER A 88 13.98 -9.85 -19.55
CA SER A 88 13.70 -11.29 -19.37
C SER A 88 14.99 -12.08 -19.14
N GLY A 89 15.37 -12.23 -17.88
CA GLY A 89 16.62 -12.83 -17.41
C GLY A 89 17.16 -12.23 -16.10
N CYS A 90 16.62 -11.11 -15.63
CA CYS A 90 17.04 -10.46 -14.39
C CYS A 90 16.06 -10.64 -13.21
N SER A 91 14.95 -11.34 -13.39
CA SER A 91 14.00 -11.66 -12.33
C SER A 91 13.73 -13.15 -12.32
N ASP A 92 13.84 -13.74 -11.13
CA ASP A 92 13.52 -15.16 -10.88
C ASP A 92 12.03 -15.36 -10.57
N VAL A 93 11.24 -14.27 -10.60
CA VAL A 93 9.80 -14.28 -10.32
C VAL A 93 8.99 -14.54 -11.60
N PRO A 94 8.03 -15.49 -11.58
CA PRO A 94 7.20 -15.76 -12.75
C PRO A 94 6.43 -14.52 -13.23
N SER A 95 6.35 -14.33 -14.56
CA SER A 95 5.68 -13.18 -15.17
C SER A 95 4.21 -13.00 -14.74
N ALA A 96 3.50 -14.10 -14.49
CA ALA A 96 2.12 -14.05 -13.97
C ALA A 96 2.05 -13.49 -12.55
N ALA A 97 3.03 -13.82 -11.70
CA ALA A 97 3.14 -13.27 -10.36
C ALA A 97 3.46 -11.77 -10.42
N LEU A 98 4.40 -11.36 -11.30
CA LEU A 98 4.71 -9.95 -11.55
C LEU A 98 3.49 -9.14 -12.05
N ALA A 99 2.65 -9.73 -12.91
CA ALA A 99 1.44 -9.08 -13.40
C ALA A 99 0.40 -8.86 -12.28
N GLY A 100 0.19 -9.89 -11.43
CA GLY A 100 -0.68 -9.78 -10.26
C GLY A 100 -0.16 -8.73 -9.27
N ASP A 101 1.15 -8.71 -9.05
CA ASP A 101 1.83 -7.75 -8.19
C ASP A 101 1.64 -6.30 -8.70
N ALA A 102 1.84 -6.09 -10.01
CA ALA A 102 1.63 -4.78 -10.63
C ALA A 102 0.19 -4.28 -10.47
N LEU A 103 -0.80 -5.15 -10.68
CA LEU A 103 -2.21 -4.80 -10.46
C LEU A 103 -2.45 -4.39 -9.01
N PHE A 104 -1.87 -5.11 -8.05
CA PHE A 104 -2.12 -4.83 -6.66
C PHE A 104 -1.47 -3.51 -6.20
N HIS A 105 -0.25 -3.21 -6.65
CA HIS A 105 0.36 -1.90 -6.42
C HIS A 105 -0.44 -0.76 -7.07
N GLY A 106 -1.02 -0.99 -8.25
CA GLY A 106 -1.95 -0.03 -8.87
C GLY A 106 -3.18 0.25 -7.99
N VAL A 107 -3.79 -0.79 -7.42
CA VAL A 107 -4.92 -0.66 -6.48
C VAL A 107 -4.49 0.13 -5.23
N ASN A 108 -3.31 -0.12 -4.69
CA ASN A 108 -2.77 0.62 -3.55
C ASN A 108 -2.59 2.11 -3.86
N MET A 109 -2.02 2.44 -5.02
CA MET A 109 -1.85 3.84 -5.44
C MET A 109 -3.21 4.54 -5.56
N MET A 110 -4.17 3.90 -6.23
CA MET A 110 -5.51 4.46 -6.39
C MET A 110 -6.22 4.65 -5.04
N SER A 111 -6.14 3.65 -4.16
CA SER A 111 -6.75 3.69 -2.82
C SER A 111 -6.14 4.80 -1.97
N SER A 112 -4.82 4.99 -2.03
CA SER A 112 -4.14 6.09 -1.34
C SER A 112 -4.58 7.45 -1.86
N LEU A 113 -4.66 7.64 -3.18
CA LEU A 113 -5.13 8.91 -3.76
C LEU A 113 -6.56 9.25 -3.36
N LEU A 114 -7.46 8.26 -3.37
CA LEU A 114 -8.85 8.43 -2.93
C LEU A 114 -8.93 8.76 -1.42
N HIS A 115 -8.13 8.08 -0.60
CA HIS A 115 -8.08 8.31 0.85
C HIS A 115 -7.57 9.71 1.20
N THR A 116 -6.45 10.13 0.61
CA THR A 116 -5.89 11.49 0.78
C THR A 116 -6.86 12.56 0.29
N GLY A 117 -7.51 12.33 -0.87
CA GLY A 117 -8.51 13.25 -1.42
C GLY A 117 -9.72 13.43 -0.50
N GLY A 118 -10.22 12.34 0.09
CA GLY A 118 -11.31 12.36 1.06
C GLY A 118 -10.98 13.17 2.32
N LYS A 119 -9.82 12.90 2.94
CA LYS A 119 -9.38 13.63 4.15
C LYS A 119 -9.28 15.14 3.94
N LYS A 120 -8.71 15.56 2.81
CA LYS A 120 -8.57 17.00 2.48
C LYS A 120 -9.91 17.69 2.26
N SER A 121 -10.94 16.95 1.80
CA SER A 121 -12.29 17.49 1.66
C SER A 121 -12.96 17.71 3.01
N GLU A 122 -12.80 16.78 3.96
CA GLU A 122 -13.36 16.87 5.31
C GLU A 122 -12.72 18.02 6.11
N GLU A 123 -11.40 18.19 6.04
CA GLU A 123 -10.68 19.28 6.71
C GLU A 123 -11.11 20.67 6.22
N ARG A 124 -11.35 20.81 4.90
CA ARG A 124 -11.84 22.07 4.30
C ARG A 124 -13.26 22.40 4.73
N GLN A 125 -14.16 21.41 4.80
CA GLN A 125 -15.53 21.61 5.26
C GLN A 125 -15.58 22.05 6.73
N HIS A 126 -14.80 21.41 7.61
CA HIS A 126 -14.71 21.81 9.02
C HIS A 126 -14.20 23.24 9.20
N THR A 127 -13.17 23.64 8.44
CA THR A 127 -12.62 25.00 8.49
C THR A 127 -13.63 26.04 8.01
N GLN A 128 -14.39 25.73 6.95
CA GLN A 128 -15.37 26.62 6.36
C GLN A 128 -16.62 26.79 7.24
N THR A 129 -17.06 25.74 7.93
CA THR A 129 -18.15 25.81 8.92
C THR A 129 -17.75 26.61 10.16
N GLN A 130 -16.52 26.50 10.67
CA GLN A 130 -16.07 27.34 11.79
C GLN A 130 -15.97 28.82 11.41
N ALA A 131 -15.54 29.13 10.18
CA ALA A 131 -15.44 30.50 9.69
C ALA A 131 -16.80 31.20 9.46
N THR A 132 -17.91 30.45 9.38
CA THR A 132 -19.26 31.00 9.16
C THR A 132 -20.09 31.15 10.45
N VAL A 133 -19.58 30.66 11.59
CA VAL A 133 -20.26 30.73 12.90
C VAL A 133 -19.70 31.87 13.78
N HIS A 134 -18.73 32.62 13.27
CA HIS A 134 -18.17 33.83 13.88
C HIS A 134 -18.51 35.08 13.06
#